data_AF-A0A3M2ABB5-F1
#
_entry.id   AF-A0A3M2ABB5-F1
#
_cell.length_a   1.000
_cell.length_b   1.000
_cell.length_c   1.000
_cell.angle_alpha   90.00
_cell.angle_beta   90.00
_cell.angle_gamma   90.00
#
_symmetry.space_group_name_H-M   'P 1'
#
loop_
_entity.id
_entity.type
_entity.pdbx_description
1 polymer ?
#
loop_
_entity_poly.entity_id
_entity_poly.type
_entity_poly.pdbx_seq_one_letter_code
_entity_poly.pdbx_strand_id
1 'polypeptide(L)' 'MPKYRYEFPPREAHFVDAPTPGAVVRYLKRRYPHNYDDVLATLVEIPRFPDFVVHLDEKGHPRRRDDGSS' A
#
# COMPACT_ATOMS: atom_id res chain seq x y z
N MET A 1 -10.01 9.25 3.04
CA MET A 1 -8.58 9.58 3.18
C MET A 1 -7.85 9.09 1.94
N PRO A 2 -6.96 9.91 1.35
CA PRO A 2 -6.11 9.52 0.22
C PRO A 2 -5.30 8.26 0.53
N LYS A 3 -5.11 7.43 -0.48
CA LYS A 3 -4.37 6.18 -0.41
C LYS A 3 -3.23 6.23 -1.41
N TYR A 4 -2.10 5.64 -1.05
CA TYR A 4 -0.89 5.70 -1.84
C TYR A 4 -0.29 4.30 -1.96
N ARG A 5 0.35 4.05 -3.10
CA ARG A 5 1.16 2.88 -3.36
C ARG A 5 2.58 3.33 -3.63
N TYR A 6 3.56 2.61 -3.10
CA TYR A 6 4.96 2.74 -3.49
C TYR A 6 5.58 1.33 -3.63
N GLU A 7 6.74 1.22 -4.27
CA GLU A 7 7.46 -0.03 -4.42
C GLU A 7 8.82 0.02 -3.71
N PHE A 8 9.09 -0.92 -2.79
CA PHE A 8 10.44 -1.10 -2.25
C PHE A 8 10.60 -2.42 -1.46
N PRO A 9 11.43 -3.38 -1.91
CA PRO A 9 12.29 -3.34 -3.09
C PRO A 9 11.50 -3.24 -4.41
N PRO A 10 12.17 -2.98 -5.55
CA PRO A 10 11.47 -2.88 -6.84
C PRO A 10 10.55 -4.08 -7.09
N ARG A 11 9.34 -3.84 -7.62
CA ARG A 11 8.27 -4.82 -7.83
C ARG A 11 7.54 -5.32 -6.58
N GLU A 12 7.91 -4.87 -5.38
CA GLU A 12 7.15 -5.15 -4.15
C GLU A 12 6.28 -3.96 -3.78
N ALA A 13 4.97 -4.07 -3.98
CA ALA A 13 4.03 -2.98 -3.72
C ALA A 13 3.66 -2.89 -2.23
N HIS A 14 3.81 -1.70 -1.67
CA HIS A 14 3.33 -1.32 -0.35
C HIS A 14 2.23 -0.28 -0.46
N PHE A 15 1.33 -0.27 0.51
CA PHE A 15 0.15 0.59 0.51
C PHE A 15 0.05 1.35 1.83
N VAL A 16 -0.22 2.64 1.76
CA VAL A 16 -0.38 3.51 2.93
C VAL A 16 -1.54 4.47 2.73
N ASP A 17 -2.33 4.71 3.76
CA ASP A 17 -3.26 5.83 3.82
C ASP A 17 -2.62 7.00 4.56
N ALA A 18 -2.90 8.22 4.11
CA ALA A 18 -2.39 9.41 4.77
C ALA A 18 -3.33 10.59 4.54
N PRO A 19 -3.40 11.53 5.51
CA PRO A 19 -4.27 12.70 5.37
C PRO A 19 -3.81 13.64 4.25
N THR A 20 -2.50 13.68 3.94
CA THR A 20 -1.90 14.52 2.89
C THR A 20 -0.72 13.81 2.19
N PRO A 21 -0.36 14.18 0.94
CA PRO A 21 0.83 13.64 0.27
C PRO A 21 2.13 13.91 1.05
N GLY A 22 2.23 15.09 1.67
CA GLY A 22 3.40 15.47 2.47
C GLY A 22 3.62 14.61 3.72
N ALA A 23 2.59 13.94 4.22
CA ALA A 23 2.72 12.98 5.31
C ALA A 23 3.39 11.68 4.84
N VAL A 24 3.04 11.19 3.64
CA VAL A 24 3.68 10.02 3.01
C VAL A 24 5.12 10.31 2.66
N VAL A 25 5.39 11.47 2.07
CA VAL A 25 6.76 11.92 1.76
C VAL A 25 7.65 11.90 3.01
N ARG A 26 7.17 12.46 4.13
CA ARG A 26 7.91 12.45 5.41
C ARG A 26 8.08 11.04 5.98
N TYR A 27 7.10 10.17 5.80
CA TYR A 27 7.20 8.76 6.17
C TYR A 27 8.30 8.05 5.38
N LEU A 28 8.28 8.16 4.05
CA LEU A 28 9.26 7.52 3.16
C LEU A 28 10.68 8.01 3.44
N LYS A 29 10.87 9.32 3.65
CA LYS A 29 12.18 9.91 3.96
C LYS A 29 12.80 9.37 5.26
N ARG A 30 11.97 9.07 6.27
CA ARG A 30 12.42 8.46 7.54
C ARG A 30 12.65 6.95 7.41
N ARG A 31 11.81 6.26 6.65
CA ARG A 31 11.84 4.80 6.51
C ARG A 31 12.97 4.33 5.60
N TYR A 32 13.24 5.07 4.52
CA TYR A 32 14.20 4.71 3.48
C TYR A 32 15.17 5.86 3.22
N PRO A 33 15.96 6.32 4.21
CA PRO A 33 16.80 7.51 4.06
C PRO A 33 17.84 7.38 2.93
N HIS A 34 18.32 6.17 2.64
CA HIS A 34 19.32 5.90 1.61
C HIS A 34 18.72 5.61 0.21
N ASN A 35 17.44 5.26 0.14
CA ASN A 35 16.74 4.91 -1.10
C ASN A 35 15.56 5.86 -1.36
N TYR A 36 15.53 6.99 -0.68
CA TYR A 36 14.36 7.84 -0.63
C TYR A 36 13.90 8.26 -2.03
N ASP A 37 14.84 8.68 -2.88
CA ASP A 37 14.54 9.11 -4.24
C ASP A 37 14.02 7.94 -5.10
N ASP A 38 14.60 6.74 -4.96
CA ASP A 38 14.14 5.54 -5.66
C ASP A 38 12.72 5.18 -5.26
N VAL A 39 12.41 5.17 -3.96
CA VAL A 39 11.07 4.84 -3.45
C VAL A 39 10.08 5.92 -3.84
N LEU A 40 10.45 7.20 -3.72
CA LEU A 40 9.58 8.32 -4.05
C LEU A 40 9.19 8.32 -5.53
N ALA A 41 10.09 7.93 -6.44
CA ALA A 41 9.80 7.83 -7.87
C ALA A 41 8.69 6.81 -8.20
N THR A 42 8.45 5.85 -7.31
CA THR A 42 7.39 4.83 -7.47
C THR A 42 6.07 5.20 -6.78
N LEU A 43 6.05 6.31 -6.04
CA LEU A 43 4.90 6.74 -5.25
C LEU A 43 3.78 7.22 -6.19
N VAL A 44 2.61 6.58 -6.07
CA VAL A 44 1.40 6.98 -6.79
C VAL A 44 0.22 7.04 -5.84
N GLU A 45 -0.64 8.04 -6.00
CA GLU A 45 -1.95 8.08 -5.35
C GLU A 45 -2.88 7.07 -6.05
N ILE A 46 -3.63 6.30 -5.26
CA ILE A 46 -4.56 5.28 -5.76
C ILE A 46 -5.99 5.58 -5.29
N PRO A 47 -7.02 5.33 -6.12
CA PRO A 47 -8.40 5.66 -5.80
C PRO A 47 -8.99 4.81 -4.66
N ARG A 48 -8.46 3.60 -4.46
CA ARG A 48 -8.85 2.68 -3.38
C ARG A 48 -7.70 1.72 -3.07
N PHE A 49 -7.76 1.06 -1.91
CA PHE A 49 -6.83 -0.03 -1.63
C PHE A 49 -7.14 -1.19 -2.57
N PRO A 50 -6.12 -1.95 -3.00
CA PRO A 50 -6.33 -3.10 -3.88
C PRO A 50 -7.28 -4.09 -3.22
N ASP A 51 -8.40 -4.35 -3.90
CA ASP A 51 -9.41 -5.30 -3.44
C ASP A 51 -8.97 -6.77 -3.60
N PHE A 52 -7.95 -7.01 -4.42
CA PHE A 52 -7.48 -8.35 -4.81
C PHE A 52 -6.52 -9.00 -3.80
N VAL A 53 -6.31 -8.40 -2.62
CA VAL A 53 -5.56 -9.07 -1.56
C VAL A 53 -6.35 -10.32 -1.15
N VAL A 54 -5.81 -11.48 -1.51
CA VAL A 54 -6.35 -12.76 -1.08
C VAL A 54 -6.02 -12.91 0.39
N HIS A 55 -7.02 -12.75 1.25
CA HIS A 55 -6.87 -13.08 2.66
C HIS A 55 -6.86 -14.59 2.78
N LEU A 56 -5.80 -15.18 3.30
CA LEU A 56 -5.75 -16.63 3.52
C LEU A 56 -6.29 -16.97 4.91
N ASP A 57 -6.93 -18.14 5.03
CA ASP A 57 -7.20 -18.76 6.32
C ASP A 57 -5.92 -19.41 6.89
N GLU A 58 -6.01 -19.98 8.10
CA GLU A 58 -4.89 -20.65 8.77
C GLU A 58 -4.38 -21.89 8.01
N LYS A 59 -5.08 -22.33 6.96
CA LYS A 59 -4.74 -23.46 6.10
C LYS A 59 -4.21 -23.02 4.73
N GLY A 60 -4.10 -21.73 4.47
CA GLY A 60 -3.59 -21.19 3.20
C GLY A 60 -4.64 -21.11 2.08
N HIS A 61 -5.93 -21.17 2.39
CA HIS A 61 -7.00 -21.02 1.40
C HIS A 61 -7.54 -19.58 1.36
N PRO A 62 -7.94 -19.06 0.19
CA PRO A 62 -8.65 -17.79 0.08
C PRO A 62 -9.90 -17.77 0.99
N ARG A 63 -9.91 -16.89 2.00
CA ARG A 63 -11.13 -16.48 2.68
C ARG A 63 -12.03 -15.83 1.63
N ARG A 64 -13.21 -16.42 1.41
CA ARG A 64 -14.24 -15.77 0.62
C ARG A 64 -14.49 -14.38 1.22
N ARG A 65 -14.56 -13.36 0.37
CA ARG A 65 -15.23 -12.12 0.76
C ARG A 65 -16.67 -12.53 1.07
N ASP A 66 -17.04 -12.51 2.34
CA ASP A 66 -18.44 -12.36 2.71
C ASP A 66 -18.85 -10.97 2.23
N ASP A 67 -19.33 -10.90 0.98
CA ASP A 67 -20.17 -9.80 0.55
C ASP A 67 -21.49 -9.97 1.31
N GLY A 68 -21.56 -9.32 2.46
CA GLY A 68 -22.79 -9.18 3.23
C GLY A 68 -23.79 -8.36 2.44
N SER A 69 -24.44 -9.01 1.48
CA SER A 69 -25.69 -8.58 0.89
C SER A 69 -26.83 -9.30 1.61
N SER A 70 -27.60 -8.52 2.36
CA SER A 70 -28.89 -8.76 3.04
C SER A 70 -28.83 -8.97 4.54
#